data_AF-A0A1W6KFG5-F1
#
_entry.id   AF-A0A1W6KFG5-F1
#
_cell.length_a   1.000
_cell.length_b   1.000
_cell.length_c   1.000
_cell.angle_alpha   90.00
_cell.angle_beta   90.00
_cell.angle_gamma   90.00
#
_symmetry.space_group_name_H-M   'P 1'
#
loop_
_entity.id
_entity.type
_entity.pdbx_description
1 polymer ?
#
loop_
_entity_poly.entity_id
_entity_poly.type
_entity_poly.pdbx_seq_one_letter_code
_entity_poly.pdbx_strand_id
1 'polypeptide(L)'
;MNTRLTLAYQSESLSKTLDVILAGRITQPEVNTIADTLTMDGRLISPQVDLPSPLEEALKNGEISQYTDRDHVWTSLADWRDVTPVAEELHTTEPATTSLTPQRLVEQAATERWNLVKEQNRLDLPEFDLEKLTTEIVVDPPRQAPANQEPPVLTSYA
;
A
#
# COMPACT_ATOMS: atom_id res chain seq x y z
N MET A 1 -4.29 19.47 -19.39
CA MET A 1 -4.53 19.06 -17.99
C MET A 1 -3.86 17.72 -17.81
N ASN A 2 -3.12 17.56 -16.73
CA ASN A 2 -2.38 16.36 -16.37
C ASN A 2 -2.93 15.78 -15.06
N THR A 3 -2.39 14.64 -14.64
CA THR A 3 -2.79 13.97 -13.40
C THR A 3 -1.59 13.88 -12.46
N ARG A 4 -1.73 14.36 -11.23
CA ARG A 4 -0.76 14.17 -10.16
C ARG A 4 -1.11 12.90 -9.39
N LEU A 5 -0.10 12.08 -9.12
CA LEU A 5 -0.15 11.00 -8.15
C LEU A 5 0.94 11.24 -7.12
N THR A 6 0.62 11.12 -5.84
CA THR A 6 1.63 11.13 -4.77
C THR A 6 1.97 9.70 -4.37
N LEU A 7 3.20 9.28 -4.68
CA LEU A 7 3.73 7.97 -4.31
C LEU A 7 4.39 8.07 -2.94
N ALA A 8 3.97 7.26 -1.99
CA ALA A 8 4.53 7.22 -0.65
C ALA A 8 5.20 5.88 -0.36
N TYR A 9 6.42 5.96 0.16
CA TYR A 9 7.17 4.83 0.67
C TYR A 9 7.50 5.05 2.14
N GLN A 10 7.33 4.00 2.93
CA GLN A 10 7.65 4.01 4.35
C GLN A 10 8.20 2.66 4.79
N SER A 11 9.43 2.67 5.27
CA SER A 11 10.10 1.56 5.94
C SER A 11 10.93 2.12 7.11
N GLU A 12 11.75 1.27 7.75
CA GLU A 12 12.73 1.73 8.73
C GLU A 12 13.84 2.58 8.08
N SER A 13 14.27 2.22 6.87
CA SER A 13 15.39 2.90 6.19
C SER A 13 14.98 4.24 5.58
N LEU A 14 13.70 4.40 5.24
CA LEU A 14 13.24 5.54 4.44
C LEU A 14 11.76 5.85 4.68
N SER A 15 11.46 7.14 4.85
CA SER A 15 10.11 7.69 4.72
C SER A 15 10.14 8.77 3.65
N LYS A 16 9.55 8.52 2.48
CA LYS A 16 9.66 9.39 1.32
C LYS A 16 8.38 9.46 0.51
N THR A 17 8.06 10.66 0.04
CA THR A 17 7.03 10.91 -0.96
C THR A 17 7.64 11.37 -2.27
N LEU A 18 7.04 10.97 -3.38
CA LEU A 18 7.43 11.36 -4.73
C LEU A 18 6.17 11.69 -5.54
N ASP A 19 6.08 12.92 -6.03
CA ASP A 19 5.01 13.32 -6.93
C ASP A 19 5.35 12.93 -8.37
N VAL A 20 4.42 12.24 -9.02
CA VAL A 20 4.51 11.85 -10.43
C VAL A 20 3.37 12.50 -11.20
N ILE A 21 3.71 13.21 -12.27
CA ILE A 21 2.74 13.89 -13.12
C ILE A 21 2.58 13.10 -14.41
N LEU A 22 1.45 12.42 -14.56
CA LEU A 22 1.08 11.66 -15.75
C LEU A 22 0.57 12.59 -16.85
N ALA A 23 0.89 12.25 -18.10
CA ALA A 23 0.37 12.98 -19.25
C ALA A 23 -1.12 12.65 -19.46
N GLY A 24 -1.97 13.68 -19.41
CA GLY A 24 -3.41 13.54 -19.60
C GLY A 24 -4.23 13.57 -18.32
N ARG A 25 -5.54 13.73 -18.49
CA ARG A 25 -6.52 13.91 -17.40
C ARG A 25 -7.12 12.55 -17.02
N ILE A 26 -6.97 12.15 -15.76
CA ILE A 26 -7.64 10.97 -15.23
C ILE A 26 -9.15 11.22 -15.08
N THR A 27 -9.93 10.19 -15.35
CA THR A 27 -11.40 10.18 -15.22
C THR A 27 -11.82 9.41 -13.98
N GLN A 28 -13.04 9.63 -13.49
CA GLN A 28 -13.53 8.90 -12.31
C GLN A 28 -13.59 7.37 -12.53
N PRO A 29 -14.01 6.86 -13.70
CA PRO A 29 -13.93 5.42 -13.96
C PRO A 29 -12.51 4.85 -13.85
N GLU A 30 -11.50 5.59 -14.31
CA GLU A 30 -10.09 5.19 -14.19
C GLU A 30 -9.62 5.21 -12.73
N VAL A 31 -9.98 6.24 -11.96
CA VAL A 31 -9.72 6.30 -10.50
C VAL A 31 -10.30 5.09 -9.78
N ASN A 32 -11.55 4.75 -10.08
CA ASN A 32 -12.22 3.60 -9.46
C ASN A 32 -11.56 2.29 -9.85
N THR A 33 -11.17 2.14 -11.13
CA THR A 33 -10.47 0.93 -11.59
C THR A 33 -9.12 0.77 -10.90
N ILE A 34 -8.36 1.87 -10.72
CA ILE A 34 -7.14 1.84 -9.92
C ILE A 34 -7.46 1.37 -8.50
N ALA A 35 -8.45 1.99 -7.83
CA ALA A 35 -8.82 1.62 -6.46
C ALA A 35 -9.14 0.12 -6.31
N ASP A 36 -9.86 -0.47 -7.27
CA ASP A 36 -10.24 -1.89 -7.25
C ASP A 36 -9.05 -2.85 -7.44
N THR A 37 -7.92 -2.35 -7.98
CA THR A 37 -6.70 -3.14 -8.22
C THR A 37 -5.65 -3.00 -7.12
N LEU A 38 -5.75 -1.96 -6.30
CA LEU A 38 -4.85 -1.77 -5.17
C LEU A 38 -5.07 -2.86 -4.13
N THR A 39 -4.00 -3.19 -3.39
CA THR A 39 -4.14 -4.00 -2.18
C THR A 39 -4.88 -3.20 -1.08
N MET A 40 -5.25 -3.86 0.03
CA MET A 40 -6.13 -3.30 1.07
C MET A 40 -5.75 -1.90 1.61
N ASP A 41 -4.47 -1.52 1.52
CA ASP A 41 -3.97 -0.23 2.04
C ASP A 41 -3.65 0.80 0.94
N GLY A 42 -4.24 0.66 -0.26
CA GLY A 42 -3.95 1.55 -1.38
C GLY A 42 -2.53 1.37 -1.94
N ARG A 43 -1.96 0.17 -1.78
CA ARG A 43 -0.58 -0.14 -2.20
C ARG A 43 -0.53 -0.94 -3.48
N LEU A 44 0.54 -0.70 -4.22
CA LEU A 44 0.92 -1.37 -5.46
C LEU A 44 2.44 -1.61 -5.50
N ILE A 45 2.92 -2.27 -6.55
CA ILE A 45 4.35 -2.37 -6.86
C ILE A 45 4.66 -1.43 -8.03
N SER A 46 5.25 -0.27 -7.76
CA SER A 46 5.38 0.82 -8.74
C SER A 46 6.02 0.40 -10.07
N PRO A 47 7.14 -0.35 -10.07
CA PRO A 47 7.79 -0.76 -11.32
C PRO A 47 6.95 -1.71 -12.18
N GLN A 48 5.93 -2.38 -11.63
CA GLN A 48 5.05 -3.28 -12.39
C GLN A 48 3.96 -2.51 -13.18
N VAL A 49 3.79 -1.22 -12.91
CA VAL A 49 2.88 -0.30 -13.63
C VAL A 49 3.63 0.91 -14.21
N ASP A 50 4.92 0.74 -14.50
CA ASP A 50 5.80 1.78 -15.06
C ASP A 50 5.85 3.09 -14.24
N LEU A 51 5.53 3.03 -12.95
CA LEU A 51 5.72 4.14 -12.01
C LEU A 51 7.11 4.05 -11.37
N PRO A 52 7.76 5.20 -11.08
CA PRO A 52 9.01 5.19 -10.33
C PRO A 52 8.79 4.68 -8.90
N SER A 53 9.79 4.00 -8.35
CA SER A 53 9.82 3.58 -6.94
C SER A 53 10.50 4.66 -6.09
N PRO A 54 9.86 5.21 -5.04
CA PRO A 54 10.52 6.17 -4.15
C PRO A 54 11.75 5.58 -3.45
N LEU A 55 11.75 4.28 -3.16
CA LEU A 55 12.89 3.56 -2.59
C LEU A 55 14.10 3.54 -3.55
N GLU A 56 13.86 3.16 -4.82
CA GLU A 56 14.93 3.11 -5.82
C GLU A 56 15.45 4.51 -6.16
N GLU A 57 14.57 5.51 -6.22
CA GLU A 57 14.99 6.92 -6.41
C GLU A 57 15.82 7.43 -5.22
N ALA A 58 15.49 7.04 -3.98
CA ALA A 58 16.30 7.37 -2.81
C ALA A 58 17.70 6.73 -2.88
N LEU A 59 17.80 5.46 -3.29
CA LEU A 59 19.09 4.79 -3.49
C LEU A 59 19.91 5.49 -4.58
N LYS A 60 19.30 5.77 -5.73
CA LYS A 60 19.93 6.45 -6.87
C LYS A 60 20.44 7.85 -6.52
N ASN A 61 19.73 8.58 -5.67
CA ASN A 61 20.11 9.91 -5.21
C ASN A 61 21.07 9.90 -4.01
N GLY A 62 21.41 8.72 -3.47
CA GLY A 62 22.30 8.58 -2.33
C GLY A 62 21.69 8.98 -0.98
N GLU A 63 20.37 9.00 -0.88
CA GLU A 63 19.65 9.26 0.39
C GLU A 63 19.73 8.04 1.33
N ILE A 64 19.79 6.85 0.75
CA ILE A 64 20.16 5.60 1.42
C ILE A 64 21.35 4.98 0.68
N SER A 65 22.20 4.24 1.39
CA SER A 65 23.37 3.59 0.78
C SER A 65 23.13 2.16 0.31
N GLN A 66 22.13 1.49 0.88
CA GLN A 66 21.74 0.12 0.60
C GLN A 66 20.33 -0.14 1.13
N TYR A 67 19.71 -1.22 0.66
CA TYR A 67 18.49 -1.74 1.28
C TYR A 67 18.79 -2.44 2.61
N THR A 68 17.77 -2.51 3.45
CA THR A 68 17.75 -3.14 4.77
C THR A 68 16.79 -4.31 4.78
N ASP A 69 16.83 -5.13 5.82
CA ASP A 69 15.93 -6.26 5.97
C ASP A 69 14.47 -5.90 6.30
N ARG A 70 14.22 -4.60 6.57
CA ARG A 70 12.90 -4.03 6.78
C ARG A 70 12.35 -3.30 5.57
N ASP A 71 13.11 -3.23 4.48
CA ASP A 71 12.63 -2.67 3.22
C ASP A 71 11.72 -3.65 2.49
N HIS A 72 10.74 -3.09 1.80
CA HIS A 72 9.81 -3.82 0.96
C HIS A 72 9.61 -3.12 -0.39
N VAL A 73 8.92 -3.79 -1.32
CA VAL A 73 8.65 -3.28 -2.67
C VAL A 73 7.34 -2.49 -2.78
N TRP A 74 6.51 -2.50 -1.73
CA TRP A 74 5.22 -1.83 -1.75
C TRP A 74 5.37 -0.31 -1.75
N THR A 75 4.62 0.34 -2.63
CA THR A 75 4.44 1.79 -2.68
C THR A 75 2.97 2.10 -2.48
N SER A 76 2.65 3.06 -1.63
CA SER A 76 1.29 3.54 -1.42
C SER A 76 0.97 4.65 -2.41
N LEU A 77 -0.24 4.65 -2.98
CA LEU A 77 -0.81 5.85 -3.58
C LEU A 77 -1.41 6.67 -2.44
N ALA A 78 -0.72 7.75 -2.04
CA ALA A 78 -1.08 8.50 -0.84
C ALA A 78 -2.51 9.05 -0.90
N ASP A 79 -2.97 9.45 -2.10
CA ASP A 79 -4.31 9.96 -2.34
C ASP A 79 -5.41 8.90 -2.15
N TRP A 80 -5.08 7.60 -2.16
CA TRP A 80 -6.01 6.48 -1.98
C TRP A 80 -5.95 5.84 -0.58
N ARG A 81 -5.08 6.34 0.32
CA ARG A 81 -4.81 5.67 1.61
C ARG A 81 -6.04 5.56 2.51
N ASP A 82 -6.84 6.64 2.57
CA ASP A 82 -7.94 6.76 3.52
C ASP A 82 -9.31 6.64 2.82
N VAL A 83 -9.41 7.09 1.57
CA VAL A 83 -10.62 7.03 0.74
C VAL A 83 -10.22 7.07 -0.74
N THR A 84 -11.04 6.51 -1.63
CA THR A 84 -10.89 6.72 -3.07
C THR A 84 -11.10 8.20 -3.39
N PRO A 85 -10.11 8.90 -3.99
CA PRO A 85 -10.22 10.33 -4.28
C PRO A 85 -11.24 10.60 -5.39
N VAL A 86 -11.65 11.86 -5.53
CA VAL A 86 -12.36 12.26 -6.76
C VAL A 86 -11.35 12.65 -7.83
N ALA A 87 -11.65 12.32 -9.09
CA ALA A 87 -10.71 12.55 -10.19
C ALA A 87 -10.23 14.00 -10.31
N GLU A 88 -11.10 14.97 -9.99
CA GLU A 88 -10.78 16.40 -10.06
C GLU A 88 -9.69 16.83 -9.06
N GLU A 89 -9.58 16.17 -7.91
CA GLU A 89 -8.53 16.44 -6.92
C GLU A 89 -7.14 16.05 -7.43
N LEU A 90 -7.09 15.11 -8.38
CA LEU A 90 -5.85 14.63 -8.99
C LEU A 90 -5.43 15.46 -10.20
N HIS A 91 -6.25 16.41 -10.67
CA HIS A 91 -5.92 17.19 -11.85
C HIS A 91 -4.91 18.29 -11.53
N THR A 92 -3.95 18.48 -12.43
CA THR A 92 -2.94 19.54 -12.32
C THR A 92 -2.63 20.18 -13.68
N THR A 93 -2.08 21.38 -13.63
CA THR A 93 -1.53 22.11 -14.78
C THR A 93 -0.02 21.95 -14.91
N GLU A 94 0.64 21.28 -13.98
CA GLU A 94 2.08 21.03 -14.04
C GLU A 94 2.48 20.14 -15.23
N PRO A 95 3.70 20.33 -15.78
CA PRO A 95 4.18 19.51 -16.88
C PRO A 95 4.35 18.04 -16.44
N ALA A 96 4.13 17.12 -17.37
CA ALA A 96 4.29 15.69 -17.11
C ALA A 96 5.76 15.37 -16.78
N THR A 97 5.97 14.52 -15.77
CA THR A 97 7.30 14.04 -15.35
C THR A 97 7.62 12.66 -15.93
N THR A 98 6.64 12.03 -16.57
CA THR A 98 6.76 10.73 -17.25
C THR A 98 5.91 10.70 -18.52
N SER A 99 6.20 9.77 -19.43
CA SER A 99 5.37 9.49 -20.61
C SER A 99 4.17 8.59 -20.30
N LEU A 100 4.07 8.05 -19.07
CA LEU A 100 2.93 7.24 -18.64
C LEU A 100 1.64 8.08 -18.63
N THR A 101 0.54 7.49 -19.10
CA THR A 101 -0.80 8.10 -19.11
C THR A 101 -1.71 7.42 -18.10
N PRO A 102 -2.79 8.08 -17.62
CA PRO A 102 -3.77 7.45 -16.75
C PRO A 102 -4.37 6.16 -17.33
N GLN A 103 -4.72 6.17 -18.62
CA GLN A 103 -5.24 4.98 -19.29
C GLN A 103 -4.24 3.82 -19.24
N ARG A 104 -2.96 4.08 -19.51
CA ARG A 104 -1.93 3.03 -19.50
C ARG A 104 -1.71 2.47 -18.10
N LEU A 105 -1.71 3.34 -17.08
CA LEU A 105 -1.64 2.93 -15.68
C LEU A 105 -2.80 1.98 -15.34
N VAL A 106 -4.03 2.33 -15.74
CA VAL A 106 -5.21 1.48 -15.52
C VAL A 106 -5.08 0.13 -16.23
N GLU A 107 -4.65 0.13 -17.49
CA GLU A 107 -4.42 -1.10 -18.26
C GLU A 107 -3.44 -2.03 -17.55
N GLN A 108 -2.34 -1.48 -17.01
CA GLN A 108 -1.33 -2.28 -16.31
C GLN A 108 -1.81 -2.73 -14.94
N ALA A 109 -2.44 -1.84 -14.17
CA ALA A 109 -2.96 -2.18 -12.85
C ALA A 109 -4.04 -3.27 -12.93
N ALA A 110 -4.86 -3.28 -13.99
CA ALA A 110 -5.89 -4.29 -14.20
C ALA A 110 -5.34 -5.67 -14.62
N THR A 111 -4.15 -5.73 -15.21
CA THR A 111 -3.53 -7.02 -15.62
C THR A 111 -2.67 -7.62 -14.53
N GLU A 112 -2.12 -6.79 -13.65
CA GLU A 112 -1.08 -7.22 -12.73
C GLU A 112 -1.65 -7.85 -11.47
N ARG A 113 -1.19 -9.08 -11.22
CA ARG A 113 -1.27 -9.71 -9.90
C ARG A 113 0.06 -9.44 -9.23
N TRP A 114 0.13 -8.37 -8.44
CA TRP A 114 1.33 -7.86 -7.79
C TRP A 114 2.33 -8.97 -7.43
N ASN A 115 3.38 -9.11 -8.25
CA ASN A 115 4.33 -10.22 -8.09
C ASN A 115 5.41 -9.82 -7.10
N LEU A 116 5.08 -9.94 -5.81
CA LEU A 116 5.94 -9.59 -4.69
C LEU A 116 7.30 -10.30 -4.78
N VAL A 117 7.29 -11.62 -4.98
CA VAL A 117 8.50 -12.46 -5.01
C VAL A 117 9.43 -12.04 -6.14
N LYS A 118 8.91 -11.84 -7.36
CA LYS A 118 9.72 -11.37 -8.50
C LYS A 118 10.40 -10.05 -8.17
N GLU A 119 9.67 -9.14 -7.54
CA GLU A 119 10.18 -7.80 -7.28
C GLU A 119 11.19 -7.76 -6.13
N GLN A 120 10.95 -8.52 -5.05
CA GLN A 120 11.92 -8.67 -3.96
C GLN A 120 13.22 -9.28 -4.47
N ASN A 121 13.13 -10.34 -5.30
CA ASN A 121 14.30 -10.95 -5.93
C ASN A 121 15.05 -9.99 -6.86
N ARG A 122 14.34 -9.10 -7.58
CA ARG A 122 14.97 -8.08 -8.44
C ARG A 122 15.83 -7.12 -7.62
N LEU A 123 15.39 -6.79 -6.41
CA LEU A 123 16.04 -5.83 -5.52
C LEU A 123 16.99 -6.48 -4.51
N ASP A 124 17.12 -7.81 -4.49
CA ASP A 124 17.84 -8.57 -3.45
C ASP A 124 17.36 -8.23 -2.03
N LEU A 125 16.06 -7.96 -1.90
CA LEU A 125 15.40 -7.75 -0.60
C LEU A 125 15.11 -9.11 0.04
N PRO A 126 15.22 -9.24 1.37
CA PRO A 126 14.84 -10.49 2.02
C PRO A 126 13.38 -10.80 1.76
N GLU A 127 13.12 -12.08 1.53
CA GLU A 127 11.77 -12.58 1.35
C GLU A 127 10.93 -12.22 2.59
N PHE A 128 9.71 -11.74 2.36
CA PHE A 128 8.83 -11.35 3.45
C PHE A 128 8.43 -12.59 4.24
N ASP A 129 9.04 -12.80 5.40
CA ASP A 129 8.83 -13.98 6.23
C ASP A 129 7.46 -13.90 6.95
N LEU A 130 6.43 -14.48 6.32
CA LEU A 130 5.08 -14.58 6.88
C LEU A 130 5.02 -15.42 8.16
N GLU A 131 6.00 -16.30 8.43
CA GLU A 131 6.04 -17.11 9.66
C GLU A 131 6.45 -16.30 10.90
N LYS A 132 7.13 -15.16 10.71
CA LYS A 132 7.43 -14.24 11.81
C LYS A 132 6.20 -13.46 12.31
N LEU A 133 5.17 -13.28 11.48
CA LEU A 133 3.93 -12.59 11.88
C LEU A 133 3.01 -13.46 12.74
N THR A 134 3.03 -14.78 12.58
CA THR A 134 2.22 -15.69 13.40
C THR A 134 2.76 -15.89 14.82
N THR A 135 4.01 -15.48 15.08
CA THR A 135 4.65 -15.66 16.40
C THR A 135 4.41 -14.47 17.34
N GLU A 136 4.07 -13.28 16.83
CA GLU A 136 3.74 -12.10 17.64
C GLU A 136 2.24 -11.91 17.92
N ILE A 137 1.36 -12.76 17.37
CA ILE A 137 0.00 -12.92 17.91
C ILE A 137 0.08 -13.97 19.03
N VAL A 138 0.75 -13.62 20.13
CA VAL A 138 0.43 -14.25 21.41
C VAL A 138 -0.98 -13.78 21.74
N VAL A 139 -1.93 -14.62 21.37
CA VAL A 139 -3.32 -14.57 21.83
C VAL A 139 -3.25 -14.47 23.34
N ASP A 140 -3.59 -13.29 23.86
CA ASP A 140 -3.78 -13.09 25.29
C ASP A 140 -4.77 -14.19 25.74
N PRO A 141 -4.37 -15.15 26.60
CA PRO A 141 -5.28 -16.22 26.99
C PRO A 141 -6.52 -15.57 27.60
N PRO A 142 -7.73 -16.09 27.30
CA PRO A 142 -8.96 -15.49 27.82
C PRO A 142 -8.84 -15.36 29.34
N ARG A 143 -8.98 -14.14 29.86
CA ARG A 143 -9.04 -13.88 31.31
C ARG A 143 -10.01 -14.88 31.90
N GLN A 144 -9.50 -15.77 32.75
CA GLN A 144 -10.35 -16.68 33.50
C GLN A 144 -11.36 -15.85 34.28
N ALA A 145 -12.65 -16.06 34.01
CA ALA A 145 -13.72 -15.52 34.82
C ALA A 145 -13.54 -16.01 36.26
N PRO A 146 -13.74 -15.16 37.28
CA PRO A 146 -13.64 -15.60 38.66
C PRO A 146 -14.68 -16.68 38.96
N ALA A 147 -14.21 -17.83 39.42
CA ALA A 147 -15.04 -18.88 39.98
C ALA A 147 -15.75 -18.37 41.25
N ASN A 148 -17.00 -18.82 41.43
CA ASN A 148 -17.88 -18.64 42.59
C ASN A 148 -18.77 -17.39 42.58
N GLN A 149 -19.93 -17.53 41.92
CA GLN A 149 -21.19 -17.04 42.48
C GLN A 149 -22.20 -18.18 42.40
N GLU A 150 -22.65 -18.66 43.57
CA GLU A 150 -23.73 -19.64 43.68
C GLU A 150 -25.02 -19.09 43.05
N PRO A 151 -25.83 -19.91 42.37
CA PRO A 151 -27.13 -19.47 41.87
C PRO A 151 -28.12 -19.29 43.04
N PRO A 152 -28.97 -18.24 43.02
CA PRO A 152 -30.02 -18.09 44.02
C PRO A 152 -31.08 -19.18 43.86
N VAL A 153 -31.47 -19.77 44.99
CA VAL A 153 -32.57 -20.74 45.11
C VAL A 153 -33.89 -20.07 44.69
N LEU A 154 -34.49 -20.53 43.59
CA LEU A 154 -35.86 -20.16 43.22
C LEU A 154 -36.84 -20.94 44.10
N THR A 155 -37.42 -20.29 45.11
CA THR A 155 -38.60 -20.79 45.80
C THR A 155 -39.81 -20.62 44.89
N SER A 156 -40.32 -21.72 44.35
CA SER A 156 -41.60 -21.75 43.63
C SER A 156 -42.75 -21.60 44.62
N TYR A 157 -43.57 -20.55 44.47
CA TYR A 157 -44.92 -20.50 45.04
C TYR A 157 -45.92 -20.94 43.97
N ALA A 158 -46.66 -22.00 44.30
CA ALA A 158 -48.00 -22.29 43.79
C ALA A 158 -48.97 -22.15 44.96
#